data_AF-A0A106C314-F1
#
_entry.id   AF-A0A106C314-F1
#
_cell.length_a   1.000
_cell.length_b   1.000
_cell.length_c   1.000
_cell.angle_alpha   90.00
_cell.angle_beta   90.00
_cell.angle_gamma   90.00
#
_symmetry.space_group_name_H-M   'P 1'
#
loop_
_entity.id
_entity.type
_entity.pdbx_description
1 polymer ?
#
loop_
_entity_poly.entity_id
_entity_poly.type
_entity_poly.pdbx_seq_one_letter_code
_entity_poly.pdbx_strand_id
1 'polypeptide(L)'
;MISHSKKSNQQRQPLSHLTHSDKIQHFHALWISDVHLGSIDCKADFLLHFLNHSQCQYLYLVGDIVDIWALKKRVYWPDSHNKVIQKILELASSGTQVIYIPGNHDEAFKDYADSHFRGITLVKQHIHQSLSGKRFLMLHGDQFDSQVCVSRTYAKLGDHLYDVLLWLNRQLHRVRSRLGYPYWSLASYIKLRVNKAQQAINQYRDAVLRYAIKKQVDMVICGHIHQPELSQHTINDRVITYANDGDWVENCTLIAETESGDVQLLKWDEQTLQATAVNTIDFGSTEATSIITPQKQHVA
;
A
#
# COMPACT_ATOMS: atom_id res chain seq x y z
N MET A 1 44.52 25.99 4.24
CA MET A 1 43.21 26.39 3.67
C MET A 1 42.43 25.12 3.34
N ILE A 2 41.49 24.73 4.19
CA ILE A 2 40.66 23.52 4.03
C ILE A 2 39.26 24.00 3.64
N SER A 3 38.88 23.88 2.37
CA SER A 3 37.54 24.26 1.92
C SER A 3 36.55 23.16 2.31
N HIS A 4 35.57 23.56 3.13
CA HIS A 4 34.46 22.72 3.54
C HIS A 4 33.41 22.73 2.43
N SER A 5 33.24 21.60 1.74
CA SER A 5 32.11 21.38 0.83
C SER A 5 30.86 21.11 1.66
N LYS A 6 30.03 22.15 1.83
CA LYS A 6 28.66 22.04 2.33
C LYS A 6 27.83 21.31 1.26
N LYS A 7 27.44 20.07 1.53
CA LYS A 7 26.34 19.43 0.78
C LYS A 7 25.07 20.24 1.02
N SER A 8 24.55 20.81 -0.05
CA SER A 8 23.32 21.58 -0.06
C SER A 8 22.14 20.68 0.29
N ASN A 9 21.33 21.18 1.21
CA ASN A 9 20.01 20.68 1.55
C ASN A 9 19.10 20.98 0.33
N GLN A 10 18.75 19.97 -0.45
CA GLN A 10 17.76 20.13 -1.53
C GLN A 10 16.40 20.40 -0.89
N GLN A 11 16.04 21.67 -0.80
CA GLN A 11 14.66 22.10 -0.56
C GLN A 11 13.80 21.55 -1.71
N ARG A 12 12.85 20.65 -1.37
CA ARG A 12 11.82 20.20 -2.31
C ARG A 12 11.04 21.44 -2.78
N GLN A 13 11.03 21.69 -4.08
CA GLN A 13 10.29 22.80 -4.66
C GLN A 13 8.78 22.55 -4.53
N PRO A 14 7.95 23.60 -4.35
CA PRO A 14 6.50 23.46 -4.35
C PRO A 14 6.01 22.96 -5.72
N LEU A 15 5.02 22.06 -5.70
CA LEU A 15 4.35 21.45 -6.87
C LEU A 15 3.63 22.47 -7.80
N SER A 16 3.84 23.77 -7.62
CA SER A 16 3.11 24.86 -8.28
C SER A 16 3.48 25.11 -9.75
N HIS A 17 4.44 24.37 -10.32
CA HIS A 17 4.96 24.61 -11.69
C HIS A 17 4.58 23.54 -12.72
N LEU A 18 3.79 22.52 -12.34
CA LEU A 18 3.39 21.44 -13.24
C LEU A 18 2.02 21.75 -13.87
N THR A 19 1.89 21.51 -15.18
CA THR A 19 0.67 21.78 -15.95
C THR A 19 -0.48 20.91 -15.44
N HIS A 20 -1.49 21.56 -14.84
CA HIS A 20 -2.63 20.87 -14.24
C HIS A 20 -3.51 20.26 -15.35
N SER A 21 -3.80 18.97 -15.23
CA SER A 21 -4.97 18.40 -15.88
C SER A 21 -6.16 18.67 -14.96
N ASP A 22 -6.98 19.67 -15.28
CA ASP A 22 -8.20 20.04 -14.53
C ASP A 22 -9.29 18.94 -14.53
N LYS A 23 -9.03 17.80 -15.17
CA LYS A 23 -9.99 16.72 -15.30
C LYS A 23 -9.99 15.83 -14.05
N ILE A 24 -11.09 15.88 -13.31
CA ILE A 24 -11.38 14.93 -12.22
C ILE A 24 -11.46 13.51 -12.79
N GLN A 25 -10.76 12.57 -12.16
CA GLN A 25 -10.82 11.16 -12.48
C GLN A 25 -11.90 10.48 -11.63
N HIS A 26 -12.67 9.59 -12.26
CA HIS A 26 -13.78 8.88 -11.61
C HIS A 26 -13.44 7.39 -11.50
N PHE A 27 -13.65 6.86 -10.31
CA PHE A 27 -13.42 5.46 -9.98
C PHE A 27 -14.61 4.91 -9.21
N HIS A 28 -14.88 3.62 -9.34
CA HIS A 28 -15.88 2.98 -8.51
C HIS A 28 -15.36 2.85 -7.08
N ALA A 29 -14.16 2.31 -6.92
CA ALA A 29 -13.51 2.11 -5.63
C ALA A 29 -12.01 2.41 -5.69
N LEU A 30 -11.47 2.94 -4.59
CA LEU A 30 -10.04 3.22 -4.41
C LEU A 30 -9.54 2.53 -3.13
N TRP A 31 -8.35 1.92 -3.21
CA TRP A 31 -7.64 1.35 -2.06
C TRP A 31 -6.29 2.03 -1.90
N ILE A 32 -6.05 2.55 -0.69
CA ILE A 32 -4.83 3.24 -0.29
C ILE A 32 -4.38 2.71 1.07
N SER A 33 -3.09 2.43 1.20
CA SER A 33 -2.44 1.97 2.43
C SER A 33 -1.11 2.72 2.65
N ASP A 34 -0.51 2.47 3.81
CA ASP A 34 0.90 2.81 4.09
C ASP A 34 1.22 4.27 3.75
N VAL A 35 0.32 5.16 4.18
CA VAL A 35 0.47 6.60 4.01
C VAL A 35 1.47 7.14 5.03
N HIS A 36 1.44 6.60 6.25
CA HIS A 36 2.33 6.95 7.35
C HIS A 36 2.30 8.44 7.73
N LEU A 37 1.10 9.05 7.83
CA LEU A 37 0.96 10.41 8.36
C LEU A 37 1.58 10.48 9.77
N GLY A 38 2.60 11.32 9.93
CA GLY A 38 3.42 11.38 11.15
C GLY A 38 4.89 11.05 10.89
N SER A 39 5.17 10.36 9.78
CA SER A 39 6.52 10.11 9.29
C SER A 39 7.03 11.28 8.44
N ILE A 40 8.34 11.55 8.51
CA ILE A 40 9.00 12.58 7.71
C ILE A 40 9.06 12.24 6.22
N ASP A 41 8.99 10.96 5.90
CA ASP A 41 9.10 10.47 4.52
C ASP A 41 7.74 10.41 3.81
N CYS A 42 6.64 10.60 4.55
CA CYS A 42 5.28 10.67 4.01
C CYS A 42 5.15 11.77 2.95
N LYS A 43 4.68 11.40 1.75
CA LYS A 43 4.39 12.34 0.66
C LYS A 43 2.94 12.85 0.74
N ALA A 44 2.57 13.43 1.89
CA ALA A 44 1.19 13.87 2.16
C ALA A 44 0.63 14.89 1.15
N ASP A 45 1.43 15.86 0.70
CA ASP A 45 1.01 16.83 -0.33
C ASP A 45 0.70 16.15 -1.67
N PHE A 46 1.42 15.08 -1.97
CA PHE A 46 1.24 14.31 -3.20
C PHE A 46 -0.04 13.47 -3.15
N LEU A 47 -0.30 12.82 -2.02
CA LEU A 47 -1.57 12.14 -1.75
C LEU A 47 -2.75 13.12 -1.78
N LEU A 48 -2.62 14.27 -1.13
CA LEU A 48 -3.64 15.30 -1.11
C LEU A 48 -3.97 15.77 -2.54
N HIS A 49 -2.95 15.96 -3.37
CA HIS A 49 -3.14 16.31 -4.78
C HIS A 49 -3.97 15.23 -5.51
N PHE A 50 -3.61 13.95 -5.36
CA PHE A 50 -4.37 12.84 -5.94
C PHE A 50 -5.84 12.83 -5.49
N LEU A 51 -6.08 12.93 -4.17
CA LEU A 51 -7.43 12.92 -3.59
C LEU A 51 -8.27 14.13 -4.06
N ASN A 52 -7.64 15.27 -4.34
CA ASN A 52 -8.33 16.44 -4.90
C ASN A 52 -8.74 16.28 -6.36
N HIS A 53 -8.07 15.41 -7.11
CA HIS A 53 -8.33 15.16 -8.53
C HIS A 53 -9.03 13.83 -8.79
N SER A 54 -9.59 13.21 -7.75
CA SER A 54 -10.26 11.92 -7.83
C SER A 54 -11.62 11.97 -7.15
N GLN A 55 -12.58 11.25 -7.72
CA GLN A 55 -13.89 10.96 -7.14
C GLN A 55 -14.10 9.46 -7.12
N CYS A 56 -14.68 8.95 -6.03
CA CYS A 56 -15.02 7.55 -5.91
C CYS A 56 -16.26 7.30 -5.06
N GLN A 57 -16.93 6.18 -5.32
CA GLN A 57 -18.03 5.70 -4.50
C GLN A 57 -17.53 5.08 -3.20
N TYR A 58 -16.42 4.32 -3.27
CA TYR A 58 -15.78 3.70 -2.12
C TYR A 58 -14.32 4.11 -1.97
N LEU A 59 -13.92 4.52 -0.77
CA LEU A 59 -12.53 4.75 -0.39
C LEU A 59 -12.15 3.80 0.75
N TYR A 60 -11.28 2.86 0.45
CA TYR A 60 -10.73 1.90 1.39
C TYR A 60 -9.34 2.34 1.85
N LEU A 61 -9.19 2.51 3.16
CA LEU A 61 -7.94 2.85 3.82
C LEU A 61 -7.37 1.58 4.46
N VAL A 62 -6.43 0.92 3.78
CA VAL A 62 -6.00 -0.47 4.05
C VAL A 62 -4.79 -0.53 5.00
N GLY A 63 -4.84 0.30 6.04
CA GLY A 63 -3.91 0.29 7.16
C GLY A 63 -2.75 1.25 7.01
N ASP A 64 -2.12 1.53 8.14
CA ASP A 64 -0.96 2.41 8.28
C ASP A 64 -1.17 3.80 7.65
N ILE A 65 -2.37 4.36 7.82
CA ILE A 65 -2.65 5.74 7.37
C ILE A 65 -1.97 6.75 8.29
N VAL A 66 -1.97 6.48 9.59
CA VAL A 66 -1.31 7.30 10.61
C VAL A 66 -0.19 6.51 11.27
N ASP A 67 1.01 7.09 11.31
CA ASP A 67 2.17 6.47 11.95
C ASP A 67 2.30 6.87 13.41
N ILE A 68 1.57 6.17 14.30
CA ILE A 68 1.62 6.42 15.75
C ILE A 68 3.01 6.09 16.30
N TRP A 69 3.74 5.15 15.70
CA TRP A 69 5.08 4.77 16.15
C TRP A 69 6.10 5.89 15.88
N ALA A 70 6.06 6.52 14.70
CA ALA A 70 6.87 7.69 14.39
C ALA A 70 6.53 8.86 15.32
N LEU A 71 5.23 9.15 15.53
CA LEU A 71 4.77 10.23 16.40
C LEU A 71 5.22 10.06 17.85
N LYS A 72 5.28 8.83 18.36
CA LYS A 72 5.82 8.53 19.70
C LYS A 72 7.32 8.80 19.81
N LYS A 73 8.09 8.59 18.74
CA LYS A 73 9.53 8.86 18.72
C LYS A 73 9.80 10.37 18.62
N ARG A 74 9.06 11.05 17.74
CA ARG A 74 9.14 12.50 17.52
C ARG A 74 7.85 12.98 16.91
N VAL A 75 7.22 13.97 17.56
CA VAL A 75 6.06 14.64 16.98
C VAL A 75 6.48 15.38 15.72
N TYR A 76 5.97 14.91 14.58
CA TYR A 76 6.10 15.54 13.27
C TYR A 76 4.72 15.52 12.61
N TRP A 77 4.08 16.68 12.52
CA TRP A 77 2.72 16.79 11.99
C TRP A 77 2.55 18.11 11.23
N PRO A 78 3.07 18.20 10.00
CA PRO A 78 2.91 19.39 9.18
C PRO A 78 1.45 19.57 8.73
N ASP A 79 1.10 20.77 8.28
CA ASP A 79 -0.25 21.13 7.86
C ASP A 79 -0.79 20.24 6.71
N SER A 80 0.08 19.74 5.84
CA SER A 80 -0.31 18.81 4.77
C SER A 80 -0.97 17.53 5.30
N HIS A 81 -0.58 17.06 6.48
CA HIS A 81 -1.21 15.89 7.11
C HIS A 81 -2.64 16.20 7.56
N ASN A 82 -2.86 17.37 8.16
CA ASN A 82 -4.21 17.81 8.51
C ASN A 82 -5.11 17.89 7.27
N LYS A 83 -4.58 18.43 6.17
CA LYS A 83 -5.31 18.55 4.91
C LYS A 83 -5.70 17.20 4.32
N VAL A 84 -4.84 16.18 4.39
CA VAL A 84 -5.21 14.80 3.98
C VAL A 84 -6.37 14.28 4.81
N ILE A 85 -6.31 14.40 6.14
CA ILE A 85 -7.40 13.96 7.02
C ILE A 85 -8.69 14.74 6.75
N GLN A 86 -8.61 16.06 6.58
CA GLN A 86 -9.76 16.89 6.22
C GLN A 86 -10.36 16.45 4.90
N LYS A 87 -9.54 16.21 3.88
CA LYS A 87 -10.01 15.74 2.57
C LYS A 87 -10.73 14.40 2.65
N ILE A 88 -10.23 13.45 3.44
CA ILE A 88 -10.90 12.15 3.67
C ILE A 88 -12.27 12.36 4.33
N LEU A 89 -12.35 13.23 5.36
CA LEU A 89 -13.61 13.56 6.01
C LEU A 89 -14.59 14.29 5.08
N GLU A 90 -14.09 15.17 4.21
CA GLU A 90 -14.89 15.85 3.18
C GLU A 90 -15.48 14.83 2.19
N LEU A 91 -14.68 13.88 1.70
CA LEU A 91 -15.16 12.79 0.84
C LEU A 91 -16.27 11.98 1.53
N ALA A 92 -16.04 11.59 2.79
CA ALA A 92 -17.03 10.88 3.58
C ALA A 92 -18.35 11.68 3.72
N SER A 93 -18.25 12.98 4.01
CA SER A 93 -19.41 13.86 4.13
C SER A 93 -20.13 14.14 2.80
N SER A 94 -19.43 13.96 1.68
CA SER A 94 -19.95 14.15 0.31
C SER A 94 -20.59 12.89 -0.27
N GLY A 95 -20.64 11.79 0.50
CA GLY A 95 -21.31 10.55 0.13
C GLY A 95 -20.40 9.40 -0.29
N THR A 96 -19.07 9.60 -0.34
CA THR A 96 -18.12 8.50 -0.50
C THR A 96 -18.17 7.60 0.73
N GLN A 97 -18.31 6.29 0.53
CA GLN A 97 -18.22 5.32 1.62
C GLN A 97 -16.76 5.13 2.00
N VAL A 98 -16.37 5.59 3.19
CA VAL A 98 -14.99 5.46 3.67
C VAL A 98 -14.89 4.32 4.67
N ILE A 99 -14.07 3.32 4.35
CA ILE A 99 -13.83 2.16 5.20
C ILE A 99 -12.37 2.14 5.59
N TYR A 100 -12.10 2.15 6.89
CA TYR A 100 -10.76 2.16 7.46
C TYR A 100 -10.45 0.81 8.07
N ILE A 101 -9.33 0.21 7.67
CA ILE A 101 -8.81 -1.04 8.17
C ILE A 101 -7.48 -0.77 8.85
N PRO A 102 -7.37 -0.79 10.19
CA PRO A 102 -6.11 -0.48 10.85
C PRO A 102 -5.00 -1.51 10.57
N GLY A 103 -3.79 -1.01 10.40
CA GLY A 103 -2.54 -1.75 10.32
C GLY A 103 -1.77 -1.80 11.64
N ASN A 104 -0.46 -2.05 11.56
CA ASN A 104 0.38 -2.16 12.76
C ASN A 104 0.87 -0.81 13.29
N HIS A 105 1.04 0.20 12.45
CA HIS A 105 1.46 1.53 12.91
C HIS A 105 0.34 2.32 13.58
N ASP A 106 -0.92 2.03 13.23
CA ASP A 106 -2.13 2.60 13.81
C ASP A 106 -2.94 1.57 14.62
N GLU A 107 -2.24 0.58 15.21
CA GLU A 107 -2.83 -0.53 15.97
C GLU A 107 -3.85 -0.09 17.05
N ALA A 108 -3.67 1.10 17.64
CA ALA A 108 -4.59 1.67 18.62
C ALA A 108 -6.03 1.82 18.07
N PHE A 109 -6.20 1.89 16.76
CA PHE A 109 -7.51 1.94 16.11
C PHE A 109 -8.18 0.55 16.03
N LYS A 110 -7.44 -0.55 16.15
CA LYS A 110 -8.03 -1.91 16.13
C LYS A 110 -9.01 -2.16 17.28
N ASP A 111 -8.82 -1.49 18.42
CA ASP A 111 -9.70 -1.57 19.59
C ASP A 111 -11.08 -0.94 19.33
N TYR A 112 -11.18 -0.09 18.31
CA TYR A 112 -12.42 0.57 17.90
C TYR A 112 -13.04 -0.08 16.66
N ALA A 113 -12.60 -1.28 16.27
CA ALA A 113 -13.23 -2.00 15.17
C ALA A 113 -14.74 -2.15 15.37
N ASP A 114 -15.47 -2.12 14.27
CA ASP A 114 -16.94 -2.09 14.18
C ASP A 114 -17.57 -0.77 14.68
N SER A 115 -16.76 0.27 14.86
CA SER A 115 -17.24 1.63 15.12
C SER A 115 -17.48 2.43 13.84
N HIS A 116 -18.33 3.43 13.96
CA HIS A 116 -18.58 4.41 12.91
C HIS A 116 -18.33 5.82 13.44
N PHE A 117 -17.48 6.58 12.77
CA PHE A 117 -17.14 7.94 13.15
C PHE A 117 -17.10 8.87 11.93
N ARG A 118 -17.93 9.91 11.94
CA ARG A 118 -17.95 10.98 10.91
C ARG A 118 -17.95 10.47 9.46
N GLY A 119 -18.77 9.47 9.15
CA GLY A 119 -18.82 8.92 7.79
C GLY A 119 -17.75 7.85 7.49
N ILE A 120 -16.86 7.57 8.44
CA ILE A 120 -15.83 6.52 8.32
C ILE A 120 -16.24 5.30 9.13
N THR A 121 -16.20 4.12 8.51
CA THR A 121 -16.46 2.84 9.17
C THR A 121 -15.13 2.14 9.45
N LEU A 122 -14.88 1.78 10.71
CA LEU A 122 -13.63 1.13 11.11
C LEU A 122 -13.85 -0.38 11.24
N VAL A 123 -13.07 -1.20 10.56
CA VAL A 123 -13.23 -2.68 10.57
C VAL A 123 -11.86 -3.37 10.52
N LYS A 124 -11.77 -4.62 11.01
CA LYS A 124 -10.49 -5.38 10.95
C LYS A 124 -10.17 -5.95 9.57
N GLN A 125 -11.20 -6.20 8.78
CA GLN A 125 -11.15 -6.64 7.39
C GLN A 125 -12.50 -6.35 6.76
N HIS A 126 -12.54 -6.18 5.44
CA HIS A 126 -13.78 -5.92 4.72
C HIS A 126 -13.85 -6.78 3.46
N ILE A 127 -15.06 -7.00 2.92
CA ILE A 127 -15.25 -7.62 1.61
C ILE A 127 -16.06 -6.66 0.76
N HIS A 128 -15.44 -6.12 -0.27
CA HIS A 128 -16.09 -5.33 -1.31
C HIS A 128 -16.71 -6.26 -2.35
N GLN A 129 -17.88 -5.89 -2.85
CA GLN A 129 -18.56 -6.55 -3.95
C GLN A 129 -18.30 -5.71 -5.21
N SER A 130 -17.48 -6.22 -6.12
CA SER A 130 -17.08 -5.51 -7.34
C SER A 130 -18.26 -5.34 -8.30
N LEU A 131 -18.13 -4.41 -9.25
CA LEU A 131 -19.07 -4.23 -10.37
C LEU A 131 -19.19 -5.50 -11.23
N SER A 132 -18.12 -6.30 -11.30
CA SER A 132 -18.07 -7.60 -11.97
C SER A 132 -18.67 -8.77 -11.15
N GLY A 133 -19.28 -8.50 -10.00
CA GLY A 133 -19.88 -9.53 -9.15
C GLY A 133 -18.86 -10.38 -8.39
N LYS A 134 -17.58 -9.99 -8.37
CA LYS A 134 -16.49 -10.65 -7.65
C LYS A 134 -16.36 -10.12 -6.22
N ARG A 135 -15.82 -10.95 -5.34
CA ARG A 135 -15.63 -10.63 -3.92
C ARG A 135 -14.18 -10.27 -3.68
N PHE A 136 -13.91 -9.04 -3.27
CA PHE A 136 -12.57 -8.54 -2.98
C PHE A 136 -12.39 -8.41 -1.47
N LEU A 137 -11.46 -9.13 -0.89
CA LEU A 137 -11.11 -9.04 0.54
C LEU A 137 -10.03 -7.99 0.73
N MET A 138 -10.22 -7.05 1.66
CA MET A 138 -9.18 -6.12 2.08
C MET A 138 -8.85 -6.31 3.56
N LEU A 139 -7.55 -6.31 3.83
CA LEU A 139 -6.91 -6.43 5.14
C LEU A 139 -5.54 -5.75 5.06
N HIS A 140 -4.98 -5.28 6.16
CA HIS A 140 -3.68 -4.60 6.09
C HIS A 140 -2.54 -5.54 5.69
N GLY A 141 -2.24 -6.58 6.49
CA GLY A 141 -1.22 -7.56 6.11
C GLY A 141 -0.36 -8.11 7.24
N ASP A 142 -0.09 -7.27 8.23
CA ASP A 142 0.68 -7.53 9.45
C ASP A 142 0.34 -8.86 10.16
N GLN A 143 -0.92 -9.32 10.07
CA GLN A 143 -1.34 -10.62 10.61
C GLN A 143 -0.58 -11.83 10.05
N PHE A 144 0.09 -11.69 8.89
CA PHE A 144 0.85 -12.75 8.24
C PHE A 144 2.34 -12.76 8.57
N ASP A 145 2.88 -11.78 9.30
CA ASP A 145 4.31 -11.68 9.64
C ASP A 145 4.89 -12.93 10.30
N SER A 146 4.08 -13.57 11.14
CA SER A 146 4.45 -14.82 11.81
C SER A 146 4.70 -15.99 10.86
N GLN A 147 4.16 -15.92 9.63
CA GLN A 147 4.32 -16.94 8.58
C GLN A 147 5.48 -16.62 7.62
N VAL A 148 5.93 -15.36 7.59
CA VAL A 148 7.04 -14.87 6.74
C VAL A 148 8.38 -14.96 7.46
N CYS A 149 8.38 -14.83 8.78
CA CYS A 149 9.59 -14.94 9.56
C CYS A 149 10.15 -16.37 9.52
N VAL A 150 11.28 -16.54 8.82
CA VAL A 150 12.21 -17.65 9.04
C VAL A 150 12.81 -17.50 10.45
N SER A 151 12.03 -17.93 11.45
CA SER A 151 12.28 -18.04 12.89
C SER A 151 12.49 -16.75 13.72
N ARG A 152 11.70 -16.64 14.80
CA ARG A 152 11.72 -15.62 15.87
C ARG A 152 13.09 -15.39 16.53
N THR A 153 14.05 -16.29 16.35
CA THR A 153 15.37 -16.26 17.03
C THR A 153 16.38 -15.38 16.31
N TYR A 154 16.24 -15.12 15.00
CA TYR A 154 17.23 -14.36 14.23
C TYR A 154 17.04 -12.85 14.27
N ALA A 155 15.85 -12.34 14.59
CA ALA A 155 15.58 -10.91 14.64
C ALA A 155 16.37 -10.18 15.76
N LYS A 156 16.68 -10.85 16.87
CA LYS A 156 17.41 -10.25 18.01
C LYS A 156 18.93 -10.45 17.96
N LEU A 157 19.40 -11.54 17.35
CA LEU A 157 20.83 -11.79 17.11
C LEU A 157 21.34 -11.07 15.85
N GLY A 158 20.43 -10.76 14.93
CA GLY A 158 20.68 -10.08 13.67
C GLY A 158 21.32 -8.71 13.87
N ASP A 159 20.64 -7.77 14.52
CA ASP A 159 21.04 -6.35 14.49
C ASP A 159 22.43 -6.08 15.10
N HIS A 160 22.76 -6.72 16.23
CA HIS A 160 24.07 -6.54 16.85
C HIS A 160 25.21 -7.26 16.12
N LEU A 161 24.98 -8.48 15.62
CA LEU A 161 25.98 -9.20 14.82
C LEU A 161 26.17 -8.52 13.46
N TYR A 162 25.09 -7.94 12.91
CA TYR A 162 25.04 -7.25 11.63
C TYR A 162 25.82 -5.93 11.65
N ASP A 163 25.67 -5.12 12.71
CA ASP A 163 26.48 -3.91 12.89
C ASP A 163 27.96 -4.23 13.16
N VAL A 164 28.23 -5.30 13.91
CA VAL A 164 29.59 -5.83 14.13
C VAL A 164 30.20 -6.32 12.81
N LEU A 165 29.44 -7.02 11.96
CA LEU A 165 29.88 -7.48 10.64
C LEU A 165 30.11 -6.33 9.66
N LEU A 166 29.27 -5.29 9.66
CA LEU A 166 29.48 -4.08 8.86
C LEU A 166 30.70 -3.29 9.35
N TRP A 167 30.93 -3.23 10.66
CA TRP A 167 32.13 -2.64 11.24
C TRP A 167 33.39 -3.45 10.86
N LEU A 168 33.38 -4.77 11.04
CA LEU A 168 34.48 -5.65 10.62
C LEU A 168 34.75 -5.57 9.12
N ASN A 169 33.72 -5.50 8.28
CA ASN A 169 33.87 -5.37 6.83
C ASN A 169 34.54 -4.04 6.45
N ARG A 170 34.16 -2.92 7.09
CA ARG A 170 34.83 -1.62 6.89
C ARG A 170 36.29 -1.64 7.32
N GLN A 171 36.61 -2.34 8.41
CA GLN A 171 37.99 -2.47 8.89
C GLN A 171 38.82 -3.40 7.99
N LEU A 172 38.24 -4.51 7.53
CA LEU A 172 38.86 -5.44 6.57
C LEU A 172 39.09 -4.79 5.21
N HIS A 173 38.18 -3.95 4.74
CA HIS A 173 38.38 -3.15 3.52
C HIS A 173 39.55 -2.16 3.65
N ARG A 174 39.70 -1.49 4.80
CA ARG A 174 40.85 -0.58 5.06
C ARG A 174 42.19 -1.31 5.13
N VAL A 175 42.21 -2.52 5.68
CA VAL A 175 43.43 -3.35 5.76
C VAL A 175 43.77 -3.98 4.41
N ARG A 176 42.78 -4.51 3.68
CA ARG A 176 42.99 -5.16 2.36
C ARG A 176 43.37 -4.18 1.26
N SER A 177 42.84 -2.94 1.28
CA SER A 177 43.25 -1.90 0.31
C SER A 177 44.72 -1.50 0.45
N ARG A 178 45.35 -1.72 1.62
CA ARG A 178 46.78 -1.50 1.84
C ARG A 178 47.65 -2.70 1.45
N LEU A 179 47.05 -3.87 1.19
CA LEU A 179 47.74 -5.13 0.90
C LEU A 179 47.53 -5.65 -0.54
N GLY A 180 46.88 -4.88 -1.42
CA GLY A 180 46.87 -5.14 -2.87
C GLY A 180 46.04 -6.32 -3.39
N TYR A 181 45.11 -6.88 -2.61
CA TYR A 181 44.26 -8.00 -3.04
C TYR A 181 43.04 -7.57 -3.88
N PRO A 182 42.57 -8.38 -4.86
CA PRO A 182 41.43 -8.05 -5.73
C PRO A 182 40.06 -8.10 -5.04
N TYR A 183 39.04 -7.57 -5.74
CA TYR A 183 37.65 -7.33 -5.33
C TYR A 183 36.99 -8.53 -4.63
N TRP A 184 36.26 -8.26 -3.55
CA TRP A 184 35.52 -9.23 -2.72
C TRP A 184 34.00 -9.01 -2.84
N SER A 185 33.24 -10.07 -2.59
CA SER A 185 31.91 -10.39 -3.15
C SER A 185 30.71 -9.58 -2.60
N LEU A 186 30.78 -8.25 -2.67
CA LEU A 186 29.61 -7.39 -2.39
C LEU A 186 28.44 -7.75 -3.31
N ALA A 187 28.71 -8.12 -4.57
CA ALA A 187 27.72 -8.63 -5.51
C ALA A 187 27.03 -9.92 -5.01
N SER A 188 27.77 -10.90 -4.49
CA SER A 188 27.17 -12.13 -3.94
C SER A 188 26.39 -11.85 -2.65
N TYR A 189 26.84 -10.89 -1.84
CA TYR A 189 26.13 -10.46 -0.63
C TYR A 189 24.81 -9.75 -0.95
N ILE A 190 24.83 -8.80 -1.90
CA ILE A 190 23.63 -8.12 -2.40
C ILE A 190 22.68 -9.16 -3.02
N LYS A 191 23.19 -10.08 -3.86
CA LYS A 191 22.40 -11.15 -4.48
C LYS A 191 21.73 -12.05 -3.43
N LEU A 192 22.45 -12.43 -2.37
CA LEU A 192 21.88 -13.21 -1.27
C LEU A 192 20.77 -12.45 -0.53
N ARG A 193 20.92 -11.14 -0.31
CA ARG A 193 19.88 -10.31 0.30
C ARG A 193 18.65 -10.15 -0.60
N VAL A 194 18.86 -9.88 -1.88
CA VAL A 194 17.78 -9.79 -2.87
C VAL A 194 17.00 -11.10 -2.90
N ASN A 195 17.70 -12.24 -2.91
CA ASN A 195 17.05 -13.55 -2.87
C ASN A 195 16.25 -13.78 -1.57
N LYS A 196 16.80 -13.41 -0.41
CA LYS A 196 16.09 -13.53 0.88
C LYS A 196 14.88 -12.59 0.97
N ALA A 197 15.00 -11.36 0.49
CA ALA A 197 13.90 -10.41 0.42
C ALA A 197 12.80 -10.94 -0.51
N GLN A 198 13.19 -11.43 -1.70
CA GLN A 198 12.25 -12.05 -2.63
C GLN A 198 11.56 -13.29 -2.02
N GLN A 199 12.31 -14.12 -1.28
CA GLN A 199 11.76 -15.27 -0.58
C GLN A 199 10.74 -14.85 0.47
N ALA A 200 11.03 -13.80 1.26
CA ALA A 200 10.10 -13.27 2.25
C ALA A 200 8.82 -12.71 1.59
N ILE A 201 8.96 -11.93 0.52
CA ILE A 201 7.83 -11.41 -0.28
C ILE A 201 6.97 -12.57 -0.80
N ASN A 202 7.60 -13.63 -1.33
CA ASN A 202 6.88 -14.79 -1.84
C ASN A 202 6.15 -15.54 -0.70
N GLN A 203 6.79 -15.74 0.45
CA GLN A 203 6.16 -16.39 1.61
C GLN A 203 4.97 -15.59 2.15
N TYR A 204 5.09 -14.26 2.17
CA TYR A 204 4.00 -13.36 2.53
C TYR A 204 2.83 -13.52 1.56
N ARG A 205 3.11 -13.40 0.26
CA ARG A 205 2.11 -13.57 -0.80
C ARG A 205 1.38 -14.92 -0.68
N ASP A 206 2.12 -16.01 -0.49
CA ASP A 206 1.56 -17.34 -0.33
C ASP A 206 0.65 -17.45 0.90
N ALA A 207 1.03 -16.83 2.03
CA ALA A 207 0.22 -16.80 3.23
C ALA A 207 -1.10 -16.05 3.01
N VAL A 208 -1.04 -14.88 2.38
CA VAL A 208 -2.20 -14.05 2.03
C VAL A 208 -3.13 -14.79 1.06
N LEU A 209 -2.58 -15.37 -0.01
CA LEU A 209 -3.34 -16.14 -0.99
C LEU A 209 -4.05 -17.34 -0.36
N ARG A 210 -3.38 -18.11 0.51
CA ARG A 210 -4.02 -19.22 1.26
C ARG A 210 -5.20 -18.74 2.10
N TYR A 211 -5.08 -17.57 2.72
CA TYR A 211 -6.16 -16.96 3.50
C TYR A 211 -7.34 -16.54 2.61
N ALA A 212 -7.05 -15.96 1.44
CA ALA A 212 -8.07 -15.60 0.45
C ALA A 212 -8.88 -16.83 -0.01
N ILE A 213 -8.21 -17.96 -0.32
CA ILE A 213 -8.89 -19.23 -0.64
C ILE A 213 -9.84 -19.64 0.48
N LYS A 214 -9.36 -19.60 1.73
CA LYS A 214 -10.15 -19.97 2.91
C LYS A 214 -11.38 -19.08 3.07
N LYS A 215 -11.28 -17.79 2.70
CA LYS A 215 -12.38 -16.82 2.73
C LYS A 215 -13.31 -16.91 1.51
N GLN A 216 -12.96 -17.72 0.52
CA GLN A 216 -13.73 -17.93 -0.72
C GLN A 216 -13.99 -16.61 -1.46
N VAL A 217 -12.92 -15.84 -1.63
CA VAL A 217 -12.91 -14.57 -2.37
C VAL A 217 -12.10 -14.70 -3.65
N ASP A 218 -12.34 -13.80 -4.60
CA ASP A 218 -11.70 -13.79 -5.92
C ASP A 218 -10.41 -12.95 -5.93
N MET A 219 -10.33 -11.97 -5.03
CA MET A 219 -9.20 -11.08 -4.90
C MET A 219 -8.91 -10.76 -3.43
N VAL A 220 -7.64 -10.54 -3.12
CA VAL A 220 -7.19 -10.02 -1.83
C VAL A 220 -6.30 -8.79 -2.04
N ILE A 221 -6.58 -7.72 -1.30
CA ILE A 221 -5.90 -6.43 -1.35
C ILE A 221 -5.28 -6.18 0.02
N CYS A 222 -3.99 -5.84 0.03
CA CYS A 222 -3.21 -5.59 1.25
C CYS A 222 -2.17 -4.49 1.04
N GLY A 223 -1.63 -3.96 2.13
CA GLY A 223 -0.48 -3.05 2.14
C GLY A 223 0.72 -3.73 2.82
N HIS A 224 1.22 -3.11 3.87
CA HIS A 224 2.17 -3.60 4.86
C HIS A 224 3.60 -3.86 4.38
N ILE A 225 3.78 -4.55 3.26
CA ILE A 225 5.12 -4.87 2.73
C ILE A 225 5.67 -3.83 1.74
N HIS A 226 4.87 -2.81 1.39
CA HIS A 226 5.27 -1.71 0.48
C HIS A 226 5.80 -2.22 -0.87
N GLN A 227 5.22 -3.30 -1.40
CA GLN A 227 5.63 -3.90 -2.68
C GLN A 227 4.45 -3.90 -3.64
N PRO A 228 4.24 -2.80 -4.40
CA PRO A 228 3.10 -2.67 -5.29
C PRO A 228 3.05 -3.83 -6.28
N GLU A 229 1.94 -4.54 -6.30
CA GLU A 229 1.76 -5.71 -7.14
C GLU A 229 0.28 -5.89 -7.46
N LEU A 230 -0.01 -6.29 -8.69
CA LEU A 230 -1.32 -6.77 -9.09
C LEU A 230 -1.09 -7.98 -9.99
N SER A 231 -1.44 -9.17 -9.54
CA SER A 231 -1.09 -10.42 -10.23
C SER A 231 -2.09 -11.54 -9.94
N GLN A 232 -2.28 -12.43 -10.91
CA GLN A 232 -3.16 -13.60 -10.77
C GLN A 232 -2.34 -14.84 -10.44
N HIS A 233 -2.84 -15.65 -9.50
CA HIS A 233 -2.20 -16.88 -9.03
C HIS A 233 -3.19 -18.03 -9.04
N THR A 234 -2.75 -19.19 -9.52
CA THR A 234 -3.58 -20.41 -9.51
C THR A 234 -3.15 -21.32 -8.36
N ILE A 235 -4.07 -21.59 -7.44
CA ILE A 235 -3.85 -22.50 -6.30
C ILE A 235 -5.05 -23.44 -6.19
N ASN A 236 -4.79 -24.76 -6.20
CA ASN A 236 -5.83 -25.79 -6.15
C ASN A 236 -6.93 -25.56 -7.21
N ASP A 237 -6.52 -25.31 -8.47
CA ASP A 237 -7.39 -25.04 -9.62
C ASP A 237 -8.28 -23.79 -9.50
N ARG A 238 -8.04 -22.94 -8.50
CA ARG A 238 -8.71 -21.64 -8.34
C ARG A 238 -7.75 -20.51 -8.67
N VAL A 239 -8.19 -19.61 -9.54
CA VAL A 239 -7.48 -18.36 -9.83
C VAL A 239 -7.88 -17.33 -8.77
N ILE A 240 -6.89 -16.75 -8.11
CA ILE A 240 -7.08 -15.66 -7.15
C ILE A 240 -6.14 -14.51 -7.53
N THR A 241 -6.68 -13.31 -7.47
CA THR A 241 -5.89 -12.10 -7.69
C THR A 241 -5.29 -11.63 -6.36
N TYR A 242 -3.97 -11.48 -6.34
CA TYR A 242 -3.25 -10.81 -5.27
C TYR A 242 -3.01 -9.37 -5.66
N ALA A 243 -3.29 -8.45 -4.75
CA ALA A 243 -2.92 -7.07 -4.90
C ALA A 243 -2.26 -6.52 -3.63
N ASN A 244 -1.19 -5.76 -3.88
CA ASN A 244 -0.59 -4.87 -2.92
C ASN A 244 -0.65 -3.45 -3.46
N ASP A 245 -1.30 -2.53 -2.75
CA ASP A 245 -1.50 -1.16 -3.20
C ASP A 245 -0.26 -0.27 -3.03
N GLY A 246 0.75 -0.74 -2.29
CA GLY A 246 2.05 -0.10 -2.16
C GLY A 246 2.11 0.83 -0.96
N ASP A 247 2.47 2.10 -1.19
CA ASP A 247 2.63 3.10 -0.13
C ASP A 247 2.66 4.53 -0.71
N TRP A 248 2.55 5.53 0.17
CA TRP A 248 2.70 6.96 -0.17
C TRP A 248 4.00 7.57 0.40
N VAL A 249 5.08 6.79 0.36
CA VAL A 249 6.42 7.15 0.82
C VAL A 249 7.41 7.08 -0.36
N GLU A 250 7.56 5.90 -0.95
CA GLU A 250 8.46 5.57 -2.05
C GLU A 250 7.70 5.38 -3.37
N ASN A 251 6.65 4.55 -3.37
CA ASN A 251 6.03 4.05 -4.59
C ASN A 251 4.96 5.00 -5.16
N CYS A 252 4.16 5.60 -4.28
CA CYS A 252 3.00 6.45 -4.61
C CYS A 252 2.02 5.75 -5.55
N THR A 253 1.65 4.53 -5.16
CA THR A 253 0.74 3.67 -5.90
C THR A 253 -0.57 3.48 -5.15
N LEU A 254 -1.58 2.99 -5.85
CA LEU A 254 -2.86 2.61 -5.29
C LEU A 254 -3.51 1.52 -6.16
N ILE A 255 -4.48 0.81 -5.60
CA ILE A 255 -5.40 -0.02 -6.41
C ILE A 255 -6.67 0.77 -6.66
N ALA A 256 -7.19 0.68 -7.88
CA ALA A 256 -8.45 1.29 -8.28
C ALA A 256 -9.33 0.31 -9.03
N GLU A 257 -10.63 0.34 -8.76
CA GLU A 257 -11.66 -0.27 -9.60
C GLU A 257 -12.26 0.85 -10.45
N THR A 258 -12.18 0.71 -11.76
CA THR A 258 -12.72 1.69 -12.71
C THR A 258 -14.26 1.62 -12.74
N GLU A 259 -14.90 2.60 -13.34
CA GLU A 259 -16.34 2.58 -13.61
C GLU A 259 -16.78 1.45 -14.58
N SER A 260 -15.83 0.87 -15.33
CA SER A 260 -16.06 -0.34 -16.15
C SER A 260 -15.95 -1.65 -15.36
N GLY A 261 -15.46 -1.61 -14.12
CA GLY A 261 -15.21 -2.80 -13.29
C GLY A 261 -13.83 -3.44 -13.47
N ASP A 262 -12.94 -2.80 -14.24
CA ASP A 262 -11.54 -3.22 -14.36
C ASP A 262 -10.78 -2.84 -13.09
N VAL A 263 -9.85 -3.69 -12.66
CA VAL A 263 -8.99 -3.41 -11.52
C VAL A 263 -7.60 -3.03 -11.99
N GLN A 264 -7.09 -1.90 -11.50
CA GLN A 264 -5.82 -1.32 -11.93
C GLN A 264 -4.90 -1.08 -10.74
N LEU A 265 -3.62 -1.40 -10.92
CA LEU A 265 -2.55 -0.84 -10.09
C LEU A 265 -2.10 0.45 -10.74
N LEU A 266 -2.39 1.57 -10.10
CA LEU A 266 -2.05 2.90 -10.59
C LEU A 266 -0.82 3.42 -9.85
N LYS A 267 0.03 4.13 -10.59
CA LYS A 267 1.07 4.99 -10.02
C LYS A 267 0.68 6.43 -10.26
N TRP A 268 0.65 7.23 -9.19
CA TRP A 268 0.54 8.68 -9.31
C TRP A 268 1.92 9.23 -9.63
N ASP A 269 2.09 9.84 -10.81
CA ASP A 269 3.41 10.32 -11.26
C ASP A 269 3.71 11.73 -10.73
N GLU A 270 4.88 11.88 -10.10
CA GLU A 270 5.27 13.13 -9.42
C GLU A 270 5.57 14.28 -10.39
N GLN A 271 5.88 13.96 -11.66
CA GLN A 271 6.19 14.94 -12.69
C GLN A 271 4.95 15.33 -13.49
N THR A 272 4.08 14.38 -13.82
CA THR A 272 2.91 14.65 -14.66
C THR A 272 1.65 14.93 -13.85
N LEU A 273 1.62 14.56 -12.57
CA LEU A 273 0.43 14.62 -11.71
C LEU A 273 -0.77 13.92 -12.34
N GLN A 274 -0.50 12.76 -12.97
CA GLN A 274 -1.49 11.90 -13.60
C GLN A 274 -1.31 10.46 -13.13
N ALA A 275 -2.42 9.71 -13.15
CA ALA A 275 -2.41 8.29 -12.86
C ALA A 275 -1.94 7.53 -14.11
N THR A 276 -0.91 6.69 -13.94
CA THR A 276 -0.47 5.76 -14.97
C THR A 276 -0.76 4.34 -14.52
N ALA A 277 -1.45 3.55 -15.35
CA ALA A 277 -1.69 2.15 -15.07
C ALA A 277 -0.38 1.35 -15.20
N VAL A 278 0.07 0.78 -14.08
CA VAL A 278 1.21 -0.14 -14.02
C VAL A 278 0.78 -1.54 -14.45
N ASN A 279 -0.41 -1.95 -14.03
CA ASN A 279 -1.03 -3.20 -14.46
C ASN A 279 -2.57 -3.07 -14.43
N THR A 280 -3.26 -3.93 -15.18
CA THR A 280 -4.73 -3.97 -15.25
C THR A 280 -5.19 -5.42 -15.35
N ILE A 281 -6.21 -5.76 -14.57
CA ILE A 281 -6.90 -7.05 -14.60
C ILE A 281 -8.38 -6.77 -14.85
N ASP A 282 -8.88 -7.34 -15.95
CA ASP A 282 -10.31 -7.39 -16.25
C ASP A 282 -10.91 -8.66 -15.61
N PHE A 283 -11.95 -8.49 -14.81
CA PHE A 283 -12.69 -9.59 -14.17
C PHE A 283 -13.93 -10.05 -14.97
N GLY A 284 -14.21 -9.39 -16.09
CA GLY A 284 -15.37 -9.54 -16.95
C GLY A 284 -16.62 -8.88 -16.37
N SER A 285 -17.41 -8.22 -17.21
CA SER A 285 -18.75 -7.79 -16.81
C SER A 285 -19.70 -8.99 -16.75
N THR A 286 -20.28 -9.28 -15.58
CA THR A 286 -21.50 -10.09 -15.54
C THR A 286 -22.62 -9.32 -16.24
N GLU A 287 -23.01 -9.74 -17.45
CA GLU A 287 -24.25 -9.26 -18.06
C GLU A 287 -25.37 -9.35 -17.01
N ALA A 288 -25.96 -8.21 -16.67
CA ALA A 288 -27.09 -8.14 -15.77
C ALA A 288 -28.18 -9.08 -16.29
N THR A 289 -28.32 -10.24 -15.65
CA THR A 289 -29.40 -11.17 -15.96
C THR A 289 -30.69 -10.42 -15.66
N SER A 290 -31.41 -10.08 -16.72
CA SER A 290 -32.64 -9.32 -16.67
C SER A 290 -33.60 -10.01 -15.71
N ILE A 291 -33.93 -9.34 -14.61
CA ILE A 291 -34.97 -9.79 -13.70
C ILE A 291 -36.27 -9.78 -14.50
N ILE A 292 -36.68 -10.96 -14.96
CA ILE A 292 -38.01 -11.19 -15.52
C ILE A 292 -39.00 -10.87 -14.40
N THR A 293 -39.67 -9.73 -14.55
CA THR A 293 -40.76 -9.33 -13.66
C THR A 293 -41.92 -10.28 -13.91
N PRO A 294 -42.48 -10.97 -12.90
CA PRO A 294 -43.65 -11.81 -13.12
C PRO A 294 -44.85 -10.90 -13.41
N GLN A 295 -45.44 -11.07 -14.59
CA GLN A 295 -46.74 -10.48 -14.94
C GLN A 295 -47.78 -10.90 -13.90
N LYS A 296 -48.39 -9.91 -13.24
CA LYS A 296 -49.62 -10.11 -12.47
C LYS A 296 -50.70 -10.62 -13.42
N GLN A 297 -51.09 -11.88 -13.26
CA GLN A 297 -52.35 -12.38 -13.80
C GLN A 297 -53.49 -11.68 -13.06
N HIS A 298 -54.25 -10.86 -13.79
CA HIS A 298 -55.59 -10.44 -13.36
C HIS A 298 -56.50 -11.68 -13.42
N VAL A 299 -57.01 -12.10 -12.26
CA VAL A 299 -58.16 -12.99 -12.17
C VAL A 299 -59.41 -12.11 -12.11
N ALA A 300 -60.35 -12.42 -12.99
CA ALA A 300 -61.66 -11.78 -13.13
C ALA A 300 -62.59 -12.08 -11.94
#